data_AF-A0A8C2ZYF6-F1
#
_entry.id   AF-A0A8C2ZYF6-F1
#
_cell.length_a   1.000
_cell.length_b   1.000
_cell.length_c   1.000
_cell.angle_alpha   90.00
_cell.angle_beta   90.00
_cell.angle_gamma   90.00
#
_symmetry.space_group_name_H-M   'P 1'
#
loop_
_entity.id
_entity.type
_entity.pdbx_description
1 polymer ?
#
loop_
_entity_poly.entity_id
_entity_poly.type
_entity_poly.pdbx_seq_one_letter_code
_entity_poly.pdbx_strand_id
1 'polypeptide(L)'
;NCTLPIYNFTPALLLLVLTCAQVSQSVPVMSKGPLTESCVLHAQALLQNITETLTQNQLFTGIDCTKESVELNMETKTPSVCAPKESTCAGVVKATFDQESCLTNIGEDLHHYYNFLDAQPNPDNRLALTVLFNICSQQNCFPRSLPTDLVSKEAATVRPSPYDERLHLCKVLKGFQVRSVTINRALAYMNSGEHTK
;
A
#
# COMPACT_ATOMS: atom_id res chain seq x y z
N ASN A 1 -3.37 -16.63 -1.24
CA ASN A 1 -3.52 -17.16 0.13
C ASN A 1 -2.21 -16.88 0.86
N CYS A 2 -2.20 -16.01 1.86
CA CYS A 2 -1.02 -15.69 2.65
C CYS A 2 -0.65 -16.87 3.57
N THR A 3 0.34 -17.67 3.19
CA THR A 3 0.97 -18.66 4.08
C THR A 3 2.36 -18.15 4.45
N LEU A 4 2.50 -17.56 5.63
CA LEU A 4 3.76 -17.03 6.16
C LEU A 4 4.31 -17.96 7.27
N PRO A 5 5.64 -18.18 7.34
CA PRO A 5 6.25 -18.87 8.48
C PRO A 5 6.20 -17.99 9.74
N ILE A 6 5.80 -18.60 10.86
CA ILE A 6 5.64 -17.93 12.15
C ILE A 6 7.04 -17.65 12.73
N TYR A 7 7.39 -16.37 12.89
CA TYR A 7 8.54 -15.94 13.70
C TYR A 7 8.10 -14.95 14.76
N ASN A 8 8.34 -15.30 16.02
CA ASN A 8 8.06 -14.46 17.19
C ASN A 8 9.04 -13.29 17.24
N PHE A 9 8.54 -12.06 17.13
CA PHE A 9 9.30 -10.83 17.38
C PHE A 9 8.89 -10.24 18.73
N THR A 10 9.86 -10.11 19.65
CA THR A 10 9.71 -9.41 20.93
C THR A 10 10.18 -7.96 20.80
N PRO A 11 9.36 -6.94 21.13
CA PRO A 11 9.80 -5.55 21.08
C PRO A 11 10.34 -5.08 22.44
N ALA A 12 11.58 -4.59 22.47
CA ALA A 12 12.11 -3.83 23.59
C ALA A 12 11.77 -2.33 23.41
N LEU A 13 11.10 -1.75 24.41
CA LEU A 13 10.69 -0.35 24.47
C LEU A 13 11.86 0.59 24.83
N LEU A 14 11.98 1.71 24.11
CA LEU A 14 12.75 2.89 24.51
C LEU A 14 11.92 4.15 24.22
N LEU A 15 11.54 4.86 25.28
CA LEU A 15 10.80 6.14 25.24
C LEU A 15 11.80 7.30 25.25
N LEU A 16 11.65 8.23 24.29
CA LEU A 16 12.31 9.54 24.32
C LEU A 16 11.26 10.62 24.03
N VAL A 17 11.13 11.54 24.98
CA VAL A 17 10.19 12.67 24.99
C VAL A 17 10.93 13.93 24.55
N LEU A 18 10.36 14.72 23.63
CA LEU A 18 10.72 16.12 23.42
C LEU A 18 9.50 16.93 22.95
N THR A 19 9.34 18.11 23.54
CA THR A 19 8.12 18.93 23.57
C THR A 19 8.09 20.09 22.56
N CYS A 20 6.87 20.33 22.03
CA CYS A 20 6.22 21.57 21.59
C CYS A 20 6.83 22.46 20.48
N ALA A 21 6.17 22.44 19.32
CA ALA A 21 5.82 23.62 18.54
C ALA A 21 4.34 23.56 18.17
N GLN A 22 3.63 24.68 18.29
CA GLN A 22 2.17 24.82 18.18
C GLN A 22 1.66 24.43 16.78
N VAL A 23 0.79 23.42 16.70
CA VAL A 23 -0.03 23.11 15.53
C VAL A 23 -1.46 22.87 16.04
N SER A 24 -2.44 23.45 15.35
CA SER A 24 -3.88 23.44 15.69
C SER A 24 -4.34 22.15 16.37
N GLN A 25 -4.95 22.28 17.54
CA GLN A 25 -5.60 21.16 18.23
C GLN A 25 -6.88 20.77 17.47
N SER A 26 -6.79 19.76 16.60
CA SER A 26 -7.94 18.89 16.35
C SER A 26 -8.02 17.91 17.53
N VAL A 27 -9.10 18.03 18.31
CA VAL A 27 -9.42 17.07 19.38
C VAL A 27 -9.63 15.70 18.73
N PRO A 28 -9.09 14.59 19.29
CA PRO A 28 -9.39 13.26 18.78
C PRO A 28 -10.88 12.98 18.98
N VAL A 29 -11.64 13.06 17.90
CA VAL A 29 -13.01 12.54 17.87
C VAL A 29 -12.87 11.03 17.71
N MET A 30 -13.23 10.31 18.76
CA MET A 30 -13.27 8.85 18.75
C MET A 30 -14.29 8.39 17.70
N SER A 31 -13.80 7.95 16.55
CA SER A 31 -14.62 7.43 15.46
C SER A 31 -15.18 6.05 15.85
N LYS A 32 -16.51 5.91 15.80
CA LYS A 32 -17.18 4.60 15.81
C LYS A 32 -17.27 4.12 14.35
N GLY A 33 -16.19 3.55 13.82
CA GLY A 33 -16.14 2.98 12.48
C GLY A 33 -15.21 1.75 12.43
N PRO A 34 -15.42 0.81 11.48
CA PRO A 34 -14.80 -0.52 11.48
C PRO A 34 -13.30 -0.55 11.10
N LEU A 35 -12.69 0.59 10.74
CA LEU A 35 -11.26 0.67 10.46
C LEU A 35 -10.49 0.90 11.75
N THR A 36 -9.61 -0.03 12.09
CA THR A 36 -8.84 0.01 13.34
C THR A 36 -7.57 0.83 13.17
N GLU A 37 -7.04 1.40 14.27
CA GLU A 37 -5.71 2.02 14.28
C GLU A 37 -4.62 1.09 13.73
N SER A 38 -4.77 -0.23 13.95
CA SER A 38 -3.86 -1.24 13.40
C SER A 38 -3.78 -1.21 11.87
N CYS A 39 -4.87 -0.89 11.16
CA CYS A 39 -4.87 -0.80 9.70
C CYS A 39 -4.11 0.41 9.18
N VAL A 40 -4.16 1.53 9.91
CA VAL A 40 -3.34 2.71 9.61
C VAL A 40 -1.86 2.38 9.83
N LEU A 41 -1.52 1.71 10.94
CA LEU A 41 -0.16 1.29 11.24
C LEU A 41 0.40 0.32 10.19
N HIS A 42 -0.39 -0.68 9.75
CA HIS A 42 0.03 -1.61 8.70
C HIS A 42 0.28 -0.89 7.37
N ALA A 43 -0.56 0.09 7.00
CA ALA A 43 -0.34 0.86 5.78
C ALA A 43 0.93 1.73 5.85
N GLN A 44 1.23 2.30 7.02
CA GLN A 44 2.48 3.04 7.23
C GLN A 44 3.69 2.12 7.12
N ALA A 45 3.63 0.95 7.77
CA ALA A 45 4.67 -0.07 7.68
C ALA A 45 4.88 -0.54 6.24
N LEU A 46 3.80 -0.75 5.46
CA LEU A 46 3.89 -1.10 4.05
C LEU A 46 4.64 -0.02 3.25
N LEU A 47 4.26 1.26 3.39
CA LEU A 47 4.91 2.36 2.67
C LEU A 47 6.40 2.48 3.04
N GLN A 48 6.73 2.36 4.32
CA GLN A 48 8.11 2.38 4.78
C GLN A 48 8.91 1.23 4.17
N ASN A 49 8.40 0.00 4.25
CA ASN A 49 9.10 -1.18 3.73
C ASN A 49 9.30 -1.10 2.21
N ILE A 50 8.29 -0.67 1.42
CA ILE A 50 8.46 -0.45 -0.03
C ILE A 50 9.57 0.58 -0.29
N THR A 51 9.58 1.68 0.47
CA THR A 51 10.58 2.74 0.33
C THR A 51 11.98 2.23 0.64
N GLU A 52 12.15 1.44 1.70
CA GLU A 52 13.41 0.80 2.06
C GLU A 52 13.84 -0.21 0.98
N THR A 53 12.94 -1.07 0.51
CA THR A 53 13.20 -2.03 -0.58
C THR A 53 13.72 -1.35 -1.84
N LEU A 54 13.12 -0.24 -2.25
CA LEU A 54 13.54 0.53 -3.43
C LEU A 54 14.98 1.08 -3.34
N THR A 55 15.55 1.17 -2.14
CA THR A 55 16.93 1.61 -1.92
C THR A 55 17.93 0.46 -1.78
N GLN A 56 17.47 -0.79 -1.84
CA GLN A 56 18.34 -1.96 -1.66
C GLN A 56 19.22 -2.21 -2.88
N ASN A 57 20.50 -1.85 -2.76
CA ASN A 57 21.51 -2.09 -3.80
C ASN A 57 21.61 -3.56 -4.25
N GLN A 58 21.32 -4.51 -3.36
CA GLN A 58 21.43 -5.95 -3.68
C GLN A 58 20.28 -6.43 -4.58
N LEU A 59 19.09 -5.83 -4.49
CA LEU A 59 17.96 -6.13 -5.38
C LEU A 59 18.11 -5.43 -6.73
N PHE A 60 18.61 -4.19 -6.72
CA PHE A 60 18.66 -3.32 -7.90
C PHE A 60 20.09 -2.97 -8.31
N THR A 61 21.04 -3.91 -8.20
CA THR A 61 22.44 -3.65 -8.57
C THR A 61 22.55 -3.17 -10.02
N GLY A 62 23.10 -1.97 -10.19
CA GLY A 62 23.25 -1.32 -11.50
C GLY A 62 22.01 -0.54 -11.97
N ILE A 63 20.97 -0.45 -11.14
CA ILE A 63 19.71 0.26 -11.42
C ILE A 63 19.48 1.27 -10.30
N ASP A 64 19.38 2.55 -10.64
CA ASP A 64 19.01 3.60 -9.69
C ASP A 64 17.49 3.80 -9.72
N CYS A 65 16.79 3.06 -8.87
CA CYS A 65 15.33 3.12 -8.80
C CYS A 65 14.79 4.52 -8.53
N THR A 66 15.55 5.44 -7.94
CA THR A 66 15.06 6.81 -7.74
C THR A 66 14.84 7.56 -9.06
N LYS A 67 15.61 7.21 -10.10
CA LYS A 67 15.59 7.86 -11.42
C LYS A 67 14.68 7.18 -12.44
N GLU A 68 14.27 5.94 -12.18
CA GLU A 68 13.44 5.18 -13.12
C GLU A 68 12.01 5.72 -13.22
N SER A 69 11.31 5.40 -14.32
CA SER A 69 9.89 5.72 -14.46
C SER A 69 9.03 4.93 -13.47
N VAL A 70 7.80 5.39 -13.25
CA VAL A 70 6.80 4.66 -12.45
C VAL A 70 5.94 3.81 -13.38
N GLU A 71 5.70 2.55 -13.03
CA GLU A 71 4.68 1.71 -13.69
C GLU A 71 3.53 1.48 -12.71
N LEU A 72 2.37 2.08 -12.99
CA LEU A 72 1.20 2.03 -12.11
C LEU A 72 0.22 0.94 -12.57
N ASN A 73 -0.35 0.21 -11.60
CA ASN A 73 -1.56 -0.56 -11.85
C ASN A 73 -2.74 0.39 -12.12
N MET A 74 -3.34 0.28 -13.30
CA MET A 74 -4.47 1.10 -13.76
C MET A 74 -5.81 0.34 -13.73
N GLU A 75 -5.83 -0.92 -13.28
CA GLU A 75 -7.04 -1.75 -13.20
C GLU A 75 -8.02 -1.25 -12.12
N THR A 76 -7.49 -0.65 -11.04
CA THR A 76 -8.27 -0.11 -9.93
C THR A 76 -8.57 1.38 -10.10
N LYS A 77 -9.65 1.84 -9.45
CA LYS A 77 -10.04 3.25 -9.41
C LYS A 77 -9.64 3.95 -8.12
N THR A 78 -8.71 3.36 -7.34
CA THR A 78 -8.32 3.84 -6.00
C THR A 78 -8.10 5.36 -5.91
N PRO A 79 -7.36 6.03 -6.83
CA PRO A 79 -7.18 7.48 -6.75
C PRO A 79 -8.46 8.29 -6.78
N SER A 80 -9.46 7.87 -7.57
CA SER A 80 -10.69 8.63 -7.76
C SER A 80 -11.76 8.27 -6.74
N VAL A 81 -11.84 7.00 -6.31
CA VAL A 81 -12.82 6.58 -5.30
C VAL A 81 -12.39 6.89 -3.87
N CYS A 82 -11.08 6.93 -3.59
CA CYS A 82 -10.53 7.25 -2.27
C CYS A 82 -10.13 8.71 -2.11
N ALA A 83 -10.31 9.55 -3.13
CA ALA A 83 -10.13 10.99 -2.98
C ALA A 83 -11.19 11.54 -2.02
N PRO A 84 -10.80 12.37 -1.02
CA PRO A 84 -11.77 13.14 -0.26
C PRO A 84 -12.64 13.95 -1.21
N LYS A 85 -13.96 13.87 -1.05
CA LYS A 85 -14.89 14.60 -1.89
C LYS A 85 -15.18 15.98 -1.30
N GLU A 86 -14.54 16.96 -1.94
CA GLU A 86 -14.76 18.41 -1.93
C GLU A 86 -14.45 19.25 -0.67
N SER A 87 -13.46 20.13 -0.84
CA SER A 87 -13.80 21.54 -1.08
C SER A 87 -13.27 21.94 -2.45
N THR A 88 -14.15 22.05 -3.47
CA THR A 88 -13.78 22.87 -4.64
C THR A 88 -13.90 24.34 -4.21
N CYS A 89 -13.01 25.22 -4.69
CA CYS A 89 -13.07 26.66 -4.40
C CYS A 89 -14.34 27.36 -4.95
N ALA A 90 -15.28 26.60 -5.53
CA ALA A 90 -16.44 27.10 -6.27
C ALA A 90 -17.81 26.67 -5.66
N GLY A 91 -17.84 26.17 -4.43
CA GLY A 91 -19.08 25.91 -3.70
C GLY A 91 -19.24 24.45 -3.28
N VAL A 92 -20.04 24.25 -2.23
CA VAL A 92 -20.21 22.96 -1.56
C VAL A 92 -21.12 22.05 -2.39
N VAL A 93 -20.54 21.15 -3.18
CA VAL A 93 -21.25 19.94 -3.59
C VAL A 93 -21.03 18.90 -2.49
N LYS A 94 -22.07 18.58 -1.72
CA LYS A 94 -22.06 17.45 -0.78
C LYS A 94 -22.02 16.14 -1.57
N ALA A 95 -20.84 15.74 -2.03
CA ALA A 95 -20.61 14.42 -2.57
C ALA A 95 -20.16 13.51 -1.43
N THR A 96 -20.93 12.45 -1.15
CA THR A 96 -20.62 11.49 -0.08
C THR A 96 -19.39 10.67 -0.45
N PHE A 97 -18.46 10.53 0.50
CA PHE A 97 -17.32 9.63 0.36
C PHE A 97 -17.80 8.18 0.35
N ASP A 98 -17.50 7.43 -0.71
CA ASP A 98 -17.88 6.02 -0.83
C ASP A 98 -16.79 5.15 -0.20
N GLN A 99 -16.94 4.92 1.10
CA GLN A 99 -16.01 4.13 1.90
C GLN A 99 -15.91 2.68 1.39
N GLU A 100 -17.02 2.06 0.99
CA GLU A 100 -17.04 0.67 0.55
C GLU A 100 -16.28 0.50 -0.77
N SER A 101 -16.55 1.36 -1.75
CA SER A 101 -15.82 1.38 -3.02
C SER A 101 -14.34 1.66 -2.81
N CYS A 102 -13.98 2.59 -1.91
CA CYS A 102 -12.59 2.88 -1.60
C CYS A 102 -11.88 1.65 -1.01
N LEU A 103 -12.42 1.03 0.03
CA LEU A 103 -11.83 -0.14 0.67
C LEU A 103 -11.72 -1.34 -0.27
N THR A 104 -12.71 -1.54 -1.14
CA THR A 104 -12.69 -2.60 -2.16
C THR A 104 -11.54 -2.40 -3.14
N ASN A 105 -11.38 -1.18 -3.68
CA ASN A 105 -10.30 -0.89 -4.64
C ASN A 105 -8.90 -0.97 -3.99
N ILE A 106 -8.76 -0.60 -2.72
CA ILE A 106 -7.52 -0.81 -1.97
C ILE A 106 -7.20 -2.30 -1.83
N GLY A 107 -8.20 -3.13 -1.51
CA GLY A 107 -8.05 -4.58 -1.46
C GLY A 107 -7.56 -5.18 -2.77
N GLU A 108 -8.14 -4.74 -3.90
CA GLU A 108 -7.73 -5.16 -5.24
C GLU A 108 -6.30 -4.73 -5.60
N ASP A 109 -5.90 -3.49 -5.25
CA ASP A 109 -4.51 -3.05 -5.44
C ASP A 109 -3.54 -3.96 -4.68
N LEU A 110 -3.81 -4.23 -3.40
CA LEU A 110 -2.97 -5.09 -2.57
C LEU A 110 -2.89 -6.51 -3.13
N HIS A 111 -4.00 -7.05 -3.62
CA HIS A 111 -4.02 -8.37 -4.25
C HIS A 111 -3.18 -8.42 -5.53
N HIS A 112 -3.31 -7.40 -6.40
CA HIS A 112 -2.51 -7.27 -7.61
C HIS A 112 -1.01 -7.24 -7.29
N TYR A 113 -0.59 -6.36 -6.38
CA TYR A 113 0.83 -6.25 -6.01
C TYR A 113 1.34 -7.50 -5.30
N TYR A 114 0.51 -8.19 -4.51
CA TYR A 114 0.88 -9.48 -3.92
C TYR A 114 1.20 -10.50 -5.02
N ASN A 115 0.28 -10.71 -5.97
CA ASN A 115 0.47 -11.70 -7.04
C ASN A 115 1.69 -11.38 -7.91
N PHE A 116 1.90 -10.10 -8.22
CA PHE A 116 3.08 -9.67 -8.97
C PHE A 116 4.38 -9.99 -8.23
N LEU A 117 4.45 -9.69 -6.92
CA LEU A 117 5.65 -9.87 -6.10
C LEU A 117 5.93 -11.34 -5.75
N ASP A 118 4.88 -12.13 -5.53
CA ASP A 118 4.96 -13.58 -5.27
C ASP A 118 5.49 -14.36 -6.48
N ALA A 119 5.21 -13.85 -7.70
CA ALA A 119 5.73 -14.42 -8.95
C ALA A 119 7.21 -14.06 -9.23
N GLN A 120 7.81 -13.14 -8.48
CA GLN A 120 9.20 -12.73 -8.73
C GLN A 120 10.22 -13.78 -8.26
N PRO A 121 11.33 -13.96 -8.97
CA PRO A 121 12.45 -14.74 -8.47
C PRO A 121 12.96 -14.15 -7.15
N ASN A 122 12.82 -14.88 -6.05
CA ASN A 122 13.13 -14.40 -4.71
C ASN A 122 14.15 -15.33 -4.00
N PRO A 123 15.38 -15.46 -4.51
CA PRO A 123 16.35 -16.44 -4.02
C PRO A 123 16.74 -16.24 -2.54
N ASP A 124 16.65 -15.01 -2.02
CA ASP A 124 16.99 -14.68 -0.63
C ASP A 124 15.75 -14.43 0.27
N ASN A 125 14.54 -14.69 -0.25
CA ASN A 125 13.27 -14.41 0.42
C ASN A 125 13.02 -12.93 0.82
N ARG A 126 13.80 -11.97 0.29
CA ARG A 126 13.81 -10.55 0.74
C ARG A 126 12.54 -9.79 0.43
N LEU A 127 11.97 -10.00 -0.76
CA LEU A 127 10.68 -9.41 -1.13
C LEU A 127 9.55 -9.97 -0.26
N ALA A 128 9.67 -11.23 0.15
CA ALA A 128 8.69 -11.90 0.99
C ALA A 128 8.74 -11.45 2.45
N LEU A 129 9.94 -11.28 3.00
CA LEU A 129 10.14 -10.88 4.39
C LEU A 129 9.74 -9.43 4.67
N THR A 130 9.75 -8.56 3.65
CA THR A 130 9.48 -7.14 3.80
C THR A 130 8.11 -6.78 3.24
N VAL A 131 7.95 -6.79 1.92
CA VAL A 131 6.76 -6.23 1.27
C VAL A 131 5.57 -7.19 1.33
N LEU A 132 5.74 -8.49 1.02
CA LEU A 132 4.61 -9.45 1.02
C LEU A 132 4.01 -9.64 2.42
N PHE A 133 4.84 -9.70 3.47
CA PHE A 133 4.36 -9.75 4.86
C PHE A 133 3.43 -8.57 5.19
N ASN A 134 3.84 -7.35 4.84
CA ASN A 134 3.04 -6.16 5.11
C ASN A 134 1.75 -6.12 4.28
N ILE A 135 1.79 -6.57 3.02
CA ILE A 135 0.57 -6.72 2.21
C ILE A 135 -0.43 -7.65 2.90
N CYS A 136 0.03 -8.80 3.40
CA CYS A 136 -0.82 -9.76 4.11
C CYS A 136 -1.40 -9.16 5.41
N SER A 137 -0.58 -8.45 6.19
CA SER A 137 -1.04 -7.75 7.40
C SER A 137 -2.10 -6.68 7.08
N GLN A 138 -1.95 -6.00 5.94
CA GLN A 138 -2.92 -5.00 5.50
C GLN A 138 -4.19 -5.63 4.91
N GLN A 139 -4.12 -6.80 4.28
CA GLN A 139 -5.29 -7.46 3.68
C GLN A 139 -6.35 -7.85 4.72
N ASN A 140 -5.96 -8.06 5.98
CA ASN A 140 -6.89 -8.25 7.11
C ASN A 140 -7.77 -7.04 7.41
N CYS A 141 -7.48 -5.88 6.83
CA CYS A 141 -8.23 -4.63 7.02
C CYS A 141 -9.39 -4.44 6.05
N PHE A 142 -9.52 -5.31 5.06
CA PHE A 142 -10.48 -5.16 3.98
C PHE A 142 -11.38 -6.39 3.90
N PRO A 143 -12.66 -6.23 3.53
CA PRO A 143 -13.50 -7.36 3.16
C PRO A 143 -12.79 -8.17 2.08
N ARG A 144 -12.70 -9.49 2.26
CA ARG A 144 -12.06 -10.39 1.31
C ARG A 144 -12.79 -10.26 -0.03
N SER A 145 -12.15 -9.68 -1.04
CA SER A 145 -12.56 -9.94 -2.41
C SER A 145 -12.24 -11.42 -2.69
N LEU A 146 -13.29 -12.21 -2.87
CA LEU A 146 -13.13 -13.54 -3.45
C LEU A 146 -12.67 -13.35 -4.89
N PRO A 147 -11.60 -14.01 -5.34
CA PRO A 147 -11.20 -13.95 -6.73
C PRO A 147 -12.35 -14.49 -7.59
N THR A 148 -12.85 -13.66 -8.51
CA THR A 148 -13.62 -14.15 -9.66
C THR A 148 -12.62 -14.40 -10.76
N ASP A 149 -12.36 -15.68 -11.04
CA ASP A 149 -11.65 -16.24 -12.19
C ASP A 149 -10.38 -15.52 -12.67
N LEU A 150 -9.22 -16.04 -12.24
CA LEU A 150 -7.94 -15.75 -12.87
C LEU A 150 -7.84 -16.53 -14.20
N VAL A 151 -8.31 -15.91 -15.29
CA VAL A 151 -7.90 -16.32 -16.64
C VAL A 151 -6.45 -15.86 -16.84
N SER A 152 -5.50 -16.78 -16.68
CA SER A 152 -4.12 -16.54 -17.10
C SER A 152 -4.10 -16.46 -18.63
N LYS A 153 -4.02 -15.25 -19.18
CA LYS A 153 -3.73 -15.09 -20.60
C LYS A 153 -2.22 -15.22 -20.79
N GLU A 154 -1.75 -16.45 -20.98
CA GLU A 154 -0.38 -16.70 -21.42
C GLU A 154 -0.20 -16.12 -22.82
N ALA A 155 0.46 -14.97 -22.90
CA ALA A 155 1.13 -14.53 -24.12
C ALA A 155 2.55 -15.08 -24.08
N ALA A 156 2.91 -15.88 -25.08
CA ALA A 156 4.29 -16.30 -25.31
C ALA A 156 5.17 -15.05 -25.49
N THR A 157 5.90 -14.70 -24.43
CA THR A 157 6.85 -13.59 -24.40
C THR A 157 8.26 -14.16 -24.31
N VAL A 158 9.18 -13.53 -25.03
CA VAL A 158 10.62 -13.80 -24.87
C VAL A 158 10.97 -13.55 -23.41
N ARG A 159 11.60 -14.52 -22.75
CA ARG A 159 12.01 -14.38 -21.35
C ARG A 159 12.91 -13.13 -21.23
N PRO A 160 12.54 -12.15 -20.39
CA PRO A 160 13.35 -10.94 -20.24
C PRO A 160 14.75 -11.27 -19.70
N SER A 161 15.72 -10.37 -19.92
CA SER A 161 17.03 -10.54 -19.31
C SER A 161 16.93 -10.34 -17.78
N PRO A 162 17.86 -10.88 -16.98
CA PRO A 162 17.88 -10.63 -15.52
C PRO A 162 18.01 -9.14 -15.15
N TYR A 163 18.54 -8.31 -16.06
CA TYR A 163 18.53 -6.86 -15.88
C TYR A 163 17.12 -6.28 -16.10
N ASP A 164 16.46 -6.67 -17.19
CA ASP A 164 15.11 -6.19 -17.51
C ASP A 164 14.07 -6.64 -16.48
N GLU A 165 14.19 -7.86 -15.93
CA GLU A 165 13.35 -8.34 -14.82
C GLU A 165 13.49 -7.43 -13.58
N ARG A 166 14.73 -7.09 -13.19
CA ARG A 166 14.98 -6.20 -12.04
C ARG A 166 14.54 -4.76 -12.30
N LEU A 167 14.70 -4.28 -13.54
CA LEU A 167 14.24 -2.96 -13.95
C LEU A 167 12.71 -2.88 -13.92
N HIS A 168 12.03 -3.93 -14.39
CA HIS A 168 10.58 -4.03 -14.34
C HIS A 168 10.07 -4.04 -12.89
N LEU A 169 10.64 -4.91 -12.05
CA LEU A 169 10.33 -4.96 -10.62
C LEU A 169 10.51 -3.59 -9.95
N CYS A 170 11.60 -2.89 -10.25
CA CYS A 170 11.87 -1.55 -9.75
C CYS A 170 10.75 -0.57 -10.12
N LYS A 171 10.36 -0.50 -11.40
CA LYS A 171 9.30 0.40 -11.89
C LYS A 171 7.95 0.10 -11.26
N VAL A 172 7.61 -1.18 -11.10
CA VAL A 172 6.36 -1.62 -10.45
C VAL A 172 6.36 -1.29 -8.95
N LEU A 173 7.47 -1.51 -8.23
CA LEU A 173 7.58 -1.12 -6.81
C LEU A 173 7.48 0.39 -6.60
N LYS A 174 7.98 1.21 -7.54
CA LYS A 174 7.72 2.67 -7.51
C LYS A 174 6.24 2.98 -7.68
N GLY A 175 5.55 2.27 -8.59
CA GLY A 175 4.11 2.37 -8.74
C GLY A 175 3.37 2.01 -7.45
N PHE A 176 3.83 0.94 -6.81
CA PHE A 176 3.28 0.52 -5.54
C PHE A 176 3.53 1.54 -4.44
N GLN A 177 4.71 2.17 -4.38
CA GLN A 177 5.00 3.25 -3.44
C GLN A 177 3.99 4.40 -3.58
N VAL A 178 3.72 4.85 -4.82
CA VAL A 178 2.74 5.91 -5.11
C VAL A 178 1.33 5.48 -4.69
N ARG A 179 0.95 4.24 -4.97
CA ARG A 179 -0.35 3.71 -4.55
C ARG A 179 -0.45 3.61 -3.02
N SER A 180 0.60 3.17 -2.34
CA SER A 180 0.68 3.09 -0.88
C SER A 180 0.57 4.45 -0.20
N VAL A 181 1.10 5.53 -0.80
CA VAL A 181 0.84 6.90 -0.33
C VAL A 181 -0.66 7.23 -0.37
N THR A 182 -1.35 6.84 -1.45
CA THR A 182 -2.79 7.06 -1.59
C THR A 182 -3.58 6.27 -0.56
N ILE A 183 -3.21 5.00 -0.34
CA ILE A 183 -3.83 4.13 0.66
C ILE A 183 -3.64 4.69 2.08
N ASN A 184 -2.43 5.12 2.43
CA ASN A 184 -2.15 5.74 3.72
C ASN A 184 -3.04 6.96 3.98
N ARG A 185 -3.16 7.84 2.98
CA ARG A 185 -4.01 9.04 3.08
C ARG A 185 -5.49 8.67 3.27
N ALA A 186 -5.99 7.71 2.49
CA ALA A 186 -7.38 7.26 2.57
C ALA A 186 -7.71 6.64 3.94
N LEU A 187 -6.84 5.76 4.45
CA LEU A 187 -7.02 5.13 5.75
C LEU A 187 -6.93 6.14 6.89
N ALA A 188 -6.01 7.10 6.83
CA ALA A 188 -5.93 8.17 7.80
C ALA A 188 -7.18 9.08 7.78
N TYR A 189 -7.67 9.44 6.59
CA TYR A 189 -8.90 10.20 6.41
C TYR A 189 -10.11 9.48 7.02
N MET A 190 -10.25 8.18 6.75
CA MET A 190 -11.33 7.38 7.35
C MET A 190 -11.19 7.26 8.86
N ASN A 191 -9.98 7.00 9.38
CA ASN A 191 -9.71 6.89 10.81
C ASN A 191 -10.02 8.18 11.58
N SER A 192 -9.80 9.35 10.96
CA SER A 192 -10.14 10.65 11.55
C SER A 192 -11.65 10.92 11.70
N GLY A 193 -12.49 10.10 11.06
CA GLY A 193 -13.94 10.32 11.00
C GLY A 193 -14.37 11.47 10.09
N GLU A 194 -13.46 12.11 9.33
CA GLU A 194 -13.81 13.22 8.43
C GLU A 194 -14.76 12.78 7.30
N HIS A 195 -14.65 11.54 6.85
CA HIS A 195 -15.52 10.96 5.81
C HIS A 195 -17.02 10.90 6.18
N THR A 196 -17.39 11.01 7.45
CA THR A 196 -18.79 10.95 7.92
C THR A 196 -19.39 12.31 8.30
N LYS A 197 -18.63 13.40 8.14
CA LYS A 197 -19.07 14.78 8.40
C LYS A 197 -19.88 15.34 7.22
#